data_AF-A0A7X8HXF4-F1
#
_entry.id   AF-A0A7X8HXF4-F1
#
_cell.length_a   1.000
_cell.length_b   1.000
_cell.length_c   1.000
_cell.angle_alpha   90.00
_cell.angle_beta   90.00
_cell.angle_gamma   90.00
#
_symmetry.space_group_name_H-M   'P 1'
#
loop_
_entity.id
_entity.type
_entity.pdbx_description
1 polymer ?
#
loop_
_entity_poly.entity_id
_entity_poly.type
_entity_poly.pdbx_seq_one_letter_code
_entity_poly.pdbx_strand_id
1 'polypeptide(L)'
;MKHNRADHLRAKIHDYAESVGNLLVEAFHYLALFAIGAMTVWAGTMAALEMFAKGTASIDDILLLFIYLELGAMVGIYFKTNHMPVRFLIYVAITALTRLMISDISHHNEPNMGVVYISGAILLLAFAVLVVRFASARFPSVKRATNKPNSVSAESHEGTEP
;
A
#
# COMPACT_ATOMS: atom_id res chain seq x y z
N MET A 1 14.42 -43.70 24.80
CA MET A 1 13.69 -43.26 23.60
C MET A 1 12.45 -42.42 23.96
N LYS A 2 12.59 -41.16 24.41
CA LYS A 2 11.45 -40.29 24.82
C LYS A 2 11.49 -38.87 24.23
N HIS A 3 12.31 -38.60 23.21
CA HIS A 3 12.47 -37.24 22.68
C HIS A 3 11.47 -36.85 21.57
N ASN A 4 10.76 -37.79 20.95
CA ASN A 4 10.03 -37.50 19.70
C ASN A 4 8.71 -36.70 19.87
N ARG A 5 8.00 -36.78 21.01
CA ARG A 5 6.66 -36.19 21.15
C ARG A 5 6.64 -34.69 21.45
N ALA A 6 7.66 -34.19 22.16
CA ALA A 6 7.75 -32.78 22.53
C ALA A 6 8.08 -31.89 21.31
N ASP A 7 8.92 -32.39 20.41
CA ASP A 7 9.33 -31.67 19.20
C ASP A 7 8.18 -31.57 18.19
N HIS A 8 7.39 -32.64 18.02
CA HIS A 8 6.18 -32.59 17.18
C HIS A 8 5.10 -31.65 17.74
N LEU A 9 4.99 -31.52 19.07
CA LEU A 9 4.05 -30.58 19.69
C LEU A 9 4.49 -29.12 19.48
N ARG A 10 5.79 -28.84 19.63
CA ARG A 10 6.37 -27.51 19.37
C ARG A 10 6.24 -27.11 17.91
N ALA A 11 6.49 -28.03 16.99
CA ALA A 11 6.31 -27.79 15.55
C ALA A 11 4.86 -27.43 15.22
N LYS A 12 3.88 -28.20 15.72
CA LYS A 12 2.45 -27.86 15.53
C LYS A 12 2.09 -26.52 16.14
N ILE A 13 2.52 -26.23 17.37
CA ILE A 13 2.23 -24.94 18.03
C ILE A 13 2.85 -23.77 17.25
N HIS A 14 4.05 -23.94 16.69
CA HIS A 14 4.70 -22.93 15.86
C HIS A 14 3.92 -22.67 14.57
N ASP A 15 3.51 -23.72 13.85
CA ASP A 15 2.74 -23.61 12.61
C ASP A 15 1.36 -22.93 12.84
N TYR A 16 0.69 -23.28 13.95
CA TYR A 16 -0.56 -22.61 14.34
C TYR A 16 -0.35 -21.15 14.74
N ALA A 17 0.70 -20.85 15.50
CA ALA A 17 1.00 -19.48 15.92
C ALA A 17 1.36 -18.58 14.73
N GLU A 18 2.12 -19.10 13.76
CA GLU A 18 2.48 -18.41 12.52
C GLU A 18 1.23 -18.10 11.68
N SER A 19 0.34 -19.10 11.51
CA SER A 19 -0.90 -18.94 10.74
C SER A 19 -1.86 -17.94 11.39
N VAL A 20 -2.05 -18.02 12.71
CA VAL A 20 -2.90 -17.08 13.46
C VAL A 20 -2.31 -15.68 13.45
N GLY A 21 -0.99 -15.55 13.62
CA GLY A 21 -0.29 -14.27 13.56
C GLY A 21 -0.47 -13.60 12.21
N ASN A 22 -0.29 -14.34 11.11
CA ASN A 22 -0.47 -13.81 9.77
C ASN A 22 -1.93 -13.37 9.53
N LEU A 23 -2.91 -14.16 9.95
CA LEU A 23 -4.33 -13.82 9.84
C LEU A 23 -4.68 -12.54 10.62
N LEU A 24 -4.17 -12.39 11.84
CA LEU A 24 -4.43 -11.20 12.67
C LEU A 24 -3.81 -9.94 12.07
N VAL A 25 -2.59 -10.04 11.56
CA VAL A 25 -1.91 -8.91 10.89
C VAL A 25 -2.69 -8.50 9.63
N GLU A 26 -3.11 -9.48 8.83
CA GLU A 26 -3.90 -9.23 7.63
C GLU A 26 -5.28 -8.61 7.96
N ALA A 27 -5.99 -9.15 8.95
CA ALA A 27 -7.27 -8.61 9.40
C ALA A 27 -7.13 -7.17 9.94
N PHE A 28 -6.11 -6.91 10.77
CA PHE A 28 -5.82 -5.57 11.26
C PHE A 28 -5.53 -4.61 10.11
N HIS A 29 -4.77 -5.05 9.11
CA HIS A 29 -4.42 -4.23 7.97
C HIS A 29 -5.66 -3.82 7.14
N TYR A 30 -6.56 -4.76 6.83
CA TYR A 30 -7.81 -4.43 6.15
C TYR A 30 -8.75 -3.54 6.97
N LEU A 31 -8.80 -3.76 8.29
CA LEU A 31 -9.63 -2.93 9.18
C LEU A 31 -9.11 -1.49 9.23
N ALA A 32 -7.80 -1.30 9.38
CA ALA A 32 -7.17 0.02 9.37
C ALA A 32 -7.44 0.74 8.04
N LEU A 33 -7.27 0.03 6.94
CA LEU A 33 -7.55 0.56 5.61
C LEU A 33 -9.02 0.95 5.42
N PHE A 34 -9.95 0.10 5.87
CA PHE A 34 -11.38 0.40 5.85
C PHE A 34 -11.68 1.69 6.61
N ALA A 35 -11.12 1.83 7.81
CA ALA A 35 -11.30 3.01 8.65
C ALA A 35 -10.77 4.28 7.96
N ILE A 36 -9.57 4.23 7.36
CA ILE A 36 -8.99 5.37 6.62
C ILE A 36 -9.87 5.74 5.41
N GLY A 37 -10.34 4.75 4.65
CA GLY A 37 -11.25 4.97 3.53
C GLY A 37 -12.56 5.62 3.96
N ALA A 38 -13.19 5.10 5.02
CA ALA A 38 -14.43 5.65 5.58
C ALA A 38 -14.24 7.10 6.07
N MET A 39 -13.15 7.37 6.80
CA MET A 39 -12.79 8.71 7.25
C MET A 39 -12.57 9.68 6.09
N THR A 40 -11.96 9.22 4.99
CA THR A 40 -11.70 10.03 3.80
C THR A 40 -13.01 10.44 3.12
N VAL A 41 -13.94 9.50 2.95
CA VAL A 41 -15.27 9.77 2.38
C VAL A 41 -16.07 10.70 3.28
N TRP A 42 -16.04 10.47 4.59
CA TRP A 42 -16.69 11.33 5.58
C TRP A 42 -16.15 12.76 5.52
N ALA A 43 -14.83 12.93 5.57
CA ALA A 43 -14.18 14.24 5.54
C ALA A 43 -14.48 14.99 4.23
N GLY A 44 -14.38 14.31 3.08
CA GLY A 44 -14.72 14.91 1.78
C GLY A 44 -16.17 15.32 1.68
N THR A 45 -17.09 14.53 2.24
CA THR A 45 -18.52 14.88 2.27
C THR A 45 -18.76 16.13 3.14
N MET A 46 -18.14 16.19 4.32
CA MET A 46 -18.26 17.35 5.20
C MET A 46 -17.68 18.62 4.58
N ALA A 47 -16.50 18.53 3.95
CA ALA A 47 -15.92 19.65 3.22
C ALA A 47 -16.83 20.13 2.08
N ALA A 48 -17.41 19.21 1.30
CA ALA A 48 -18.34 19.56 0.24
C ALA A 48 -19.59 20.28 0.78
N LEU A 49 -20.19 19.77 1.86
CA LEU A 49 -21.35 20.40 2.51
C LEU A 49 -21.01 21.80 3.04
N GLU A 50 -19.82 21.99 3.59
CA GLU A 50 -19.36 23.29 4.05
C GLU A 50 -19.24 24.31 2.90
N MET A 51 -18.74 23.89 1.73
CA MET A 51 -18.68 24.73 0.53
C MET A 51 -20.09 25.11 0.05
N PHE A 52 -21.03 24.15 0.03
CA PHE A 52 -22.42 24.44 -0.31
C PHE A 52 -23.05 25.43 0.67
N ALA A 53 -22.78 25.30 1.97
CA ALA A 53 -23.28 26.21 2.99
C ALA A 53 -22.69 27.62 2.86
N LYS A 54 -21.43 27.75 2.44
CA LYS A 54 -20.77 29.05 2.16
C LYS A 54 -21.32 29.75 0.91
N GLY A 55 -21.91 29.00 -0.02
CA GLY A 55 -22.46 29.52 -1.28
C GLY A 55 -21.41 29.93 -2.32
N THR A 56 -20.12 29.75 -2.02
CA THR A 56 -18.99 29.98 -2.92
C THR A 56 -17.97 28.87 -2.74
N ALA A 57 -17.25 28.54 -3.81
CA ALA A 57 -16.17 27.56 -3.81
C ALA A 57 -14.91 28.20 -4.38
N SER A 58 -13.83 28.21 -3.60
CA SER A 58 -12.52 28.64 -4.07
C SER A 58 -11.80 27.50 -4.81
N ILE A 59 -10.70 27.83 -5.49
CA ILE A 59 -9.84 26.81 -6.11
C ILE A 59 -9.31 25.87 -5.03
N ASP A 60 -8.82 26.39 -3.90
CA ASP A 60 -8.34 25.61 -2.77
C ASP A 60 -9.34 24.58 -2.26
N ASP A 61 -10.62 24.96 -2.17
CA ASP A 61 -11.68 24.05 -1.73
C ASP A 61 -11.88 22.88 -2.71
N ILE A 62 -11.83 23.16 -4.02
CA ILE A 62 -11.94 22.12 -5.07
C ILE A 62 -10.69 21.23 -5.07
N LEU A 63 -9.50 21.81 -4.89
CA LEU A 63 -8.24 21.06 -4.77
C LEU A 63 -8.27 20.13 -3.55
N LEU A 64 -8.83 20.59 -2.43
CA LEU A 64 -9.00 19.80 -1.22
C LEU A 64 -9.94 18.60 -1.44
N LEU A 65 -11.08 18.80 -2.10
CA LEU A 65 -11.97 17.69 -2.48
C LEU A 65 -11.26 16.68 -3.38
N PHE A 66 -10.40 17.13 -4.28
CA PHE A 66 -9.62 16.23 -5.12
C PHE A 66 -8.60 15.41 -4.32
N ILE A 67 -7.95 15.99 -3.30
CA ILE A 67 -7.06 15.24 -2.41
C ILE A 67 -7.83 14.14 -1.68
N TYR A 68 -9.04 14.41 -1.19
CA TYR A 68 -9.88 13.37 -0.58
C TYR A 68 -10.27 12.28 -1.58
N LEU A 69 -10.65 12.67 -2.80
CA LEU A 69 -10.98 11.70 -3.85
C LEU A 69 -9.78 10.84 -4.23
N GLU A 70 -8.59 11.43 -4.38
CA GLU A 70 -7.36 10.67 -4.67
C GLU A 70 -7.00 9.70 -3.56
N LEU A 71 -7.01 10.16 -2.31
CA LEU A 71 -6.71 9.31 -1.16
C LEU A 71 -7.70 8.14 -1.08
N GLY A 72 -9.00 8.42 -1.28
CA GLY A 72 -10.04 7.40 -1.33
C GLY A 72 -9.85 6.40 -2.47
N ALA A 73 -9.48 6.88 -3.66
CA ALA A 73 -9.18 6.03 -4.81
C ALA A 73 -7.97 5.12 -4.55
N MET A 74 -6.92 5.62 -3.91
CA MET A 74 -5.75 4.83 -3.55
C MET A 74 -6.08 3.77 -2.49
N VAL A 75 -6.89 4.10 -1.49
CA VAL A 75 -7.41 3.13 -0.53
C VAL A 75 -8.22 2.03 -1.24
N GLY A 76 -9.09 2.41 -2.19
CA GLY A 76 -9.88 1.47 -2.98
C GLY A 76 -9.03 0.56 -3.89
N ILE A 77 -7.98 1.10 -4.51
CA ILE A 77 -7.02 0.30 -5.31
C ILE A 77 -6.26 -0.68 -4.41
N TYR A 78 -5.87 -0.25 -3.22
CA TYR A 78 -5.19 -1.11 -2.27
C TYR A 78 -6.08 -2.29 -1.84
N PHE A 79 -7.37 -2.06 -1.56
CA PHE A 79 -8.35 -3.13 -1.31
C PHE A 79 -8.44 -4.15 -2.45
N LYS A 80 -8.29 -3.72 -3.71
CA LYS A 80 -8.34 -4.62 -4.87
C LYS A 80 -7.04 -5.38 -5.12
N THR A 81 -5.90 -4.90 -4.61
CA THR A 81 -4.58 -5.41 -5.00
C THR A 81 -3.73 -5.96 -3.86
N ASN A 82 -4.14 -5.78 -2.60
CA ASN A 82 -3.49 -6.29 -1.37
C ASN A 82 -2.00 -5.95 -1.20
N HIS A 83 -1.46 -5.06 -2.01
CA HIS A 83 -0.06 -4.67 -1.97
C HIS A 83 0.01 -3.18 -1.75
N MET A 84 0.76 -2.76 -0.73
CA MET A 84 0.96 -1.35 -0.37
C MET A 84 2.38 -0.99 -0.81
N PRO A 85 2.67 -0.89 -2.13
CA PRO A 85 3.99 -0.49 -2.57
C PRO A 85 4.25 0.93 -2.10
N VAL A 86 5.45 1.15 -1.57
CA VAL A 86 6.02 2.47 -1.23
C VAL A 86 5.83 3.48 -2.38
N ARG A 87 5.71 3.01 -3.62
CA ARG A 87 5.38 3.82 -4.80
C ARG A 87 4.09 4.64 -4.65
N PHE A 88 3.04 4.09 -4.03
CA PHE A 88 1.79 4.86 -3.83
C PHE A 88 2.01 6.07 -2.93
N LEU A 89 2.81 5.95 -1.87
CA LEU A 89 3.11 7.07 -0.96
C LEU A 89 3.83 8.21 -1.70
N ILE A 90 4.75 7.88 -2.60
CA ILE A 90 5.47 8.90 -3.37
C ILE A 90 4.52 9.58 -4.38
N TYR A 91 3.58 8.85 -4.98
CA TYR A 91 2.55 9.45 -5.83
C TYR A 91 1.62 10.39 -5.05
N VAL A 92 1.20 10.03 -3.83
CA VAL A 92 0.44 10.93 -2.95
C VAL A 92 1.21 12.21 -2.69
N ALA A 93 2.51 12.10 -2.37
CA ALA A 93 3.34 13.26 -2.11
C ALA A 93 3.47 14.17 -3.35
N ILE A 94 3.66 13.58 -4.54
CA ILE A 94 3.69 14.34 -5.79
C ILE A 94 2.37 15.06 -6.02
N THR A 95 1.22 14.38 -5.90
CA THR A 95 -0.05 15.07 -6.13
C THR A 95 -0.31 16.15 -5.09
N ALA A 96 -0.01 15.90 -3.81
CA ALA A 96 -0.15 16.91 -2.76
C ALA A 96 0.68 18.16 -3.05
N LEU A 97 1.95 18.00 -3.47
CA LEU A 97 2.80 19.12 -3.86
C LEU A 97 2.30 19.83 -5.12
N THR A 98 1.84 19.09 -6.13
CA THR A 98 1.28 19.70 -7.35
C THR A 98 0.01 20.49 -7.02
N ARG A 99 -0.84 20.01 -6.11
CA ARG A 99 -2.04 20.73 -5.66
C ARG A 99 -1.66 21.99 -4.88
N LEU A 100 -0.67 21.91 -3.99
CA LEU A 100 -0.13 23.08 -3.30
C LEU A 100 0.40 24.12 -4.30
N MET A 101 1.09 23.69 -5.37
CA MET A 101 1.59 24.56 -6.42
C MET A 101 0.46 25.29 -7.15
N ILE A 102 -0.61 24.58 -7.52
CA ILE A 102 -1.76 25.17 -8.23
C ILE A 102 -2.47 26.18 -7.33
N SER A 103 -2.65 25.87 -6.05
CA SER A 103 -3.19 26.79 -5.04
C SER A 103 -2.34 28.06 -4.92
N ASP A 104 -1.03 27.90 -4.73
CA ASP A 104 -0.10 29.03 -4.55
C ASP A 104 -0.06 29.97 -5.77
N ILE A 105 0.01 29.41 -6.98
CA ILE A 105 -0.02 30.16 -8.24
C ILE A 105 -1.36 30.90 -8.43
N SER A 106 -2.47 30.31 -7.98
CA SER A 106 -3.78 30.91 -8.14
C SER A 106 -4.04 32.08 -7.18
N HIS A 107 -3.35 32.14 -6.03
CA HIS A 107 -3.54 33.17 -5.01
C HIS A 107 -2.55 34.34 -5.11
N HIS A 108 -1.37 34.12 -5.69
CA HIS A 108 -0.33 35.14 -5.83
C HIS A 108 -0.04 35.41 -7.33
N ASN A 109 -0.54 36.53 -7.86
CA ASN A 109 -0.30 36.95 -9.26
C ASN A 109 1.16 37.37 -9.55
N GLU A 110 2.05 37.34 -8.56
CA GLU A 110 3.47 37.67 -8.71
C GLU A 110 4.31 36.39 -8.59
N PRO A 111 5.16 36.06 -9.59
CA PRO A 111 5.99 34.87 -9.56
C PRO A 111 7.01 34.96 -8.41
N ASN A 112 6.67 34.35 -7.28
CA ASN A 112 7.52 34.23 -6.11
C ASN A 112 8.43 32.98 -6.21
N MET A 113 9.57 33.01 -5.52
CA MET A 113 10.51 31.88 -5.43
C MET A 113 9.87 30.59 -4.87
N GLY A 114 8.70 30.68 -4.22
CA GLY A 114 7.91 29.53 -3.76
C GLY A 114 7.61 28.51 -4.86
N VAL A 115 7.23 28.97 -6.05
CA VAL A 115 6.93 28.10 -7.20
C VAL A 115 8.15 27.29 -7.63
N VAL A 116 9.35 27.90 -7.55
CA VAL A 116 10.62 27.24 -7.89
C VAL A 116 10.96 26.13 -6.87
N TYR A 117 10.76 26.39 -5.57
CA TYR A 117 10.98 25.38 -4.53
C TYR A 117 10.02 24.20 -4.66
N ILE A 118 8.72 24.46 -4.90
CA ILE A 118 7.72 23.39 -5.06
C ILE A 118 8.03 22.57 -6.32
N SER A 119 8.36 23.23 -7.44
CA SER A 119 8.77 22.57 -8.68
C SER A 119 10.02 21.70 -8.49
N GLY A 120 11.02 22.21 -7.75
CA GLY A 120 12.23 21.47 -7.40
C GLY A 120 11.94 20.26 -6.52
N ALA A 121 11.03 20.38 -5.56
CA ALA A 121 10.60 19.27 -4.71
C ALA A 121 9.86 18.18 -5.51
N ILE A 122 8.96 18.56 -6.42
CA ILE A 122 8.28 17.63 -7.34
C ILE A 122 9.30 16.90 -8.22
N LEU A 123 10.29 17.63 -8.76
CA LEU A 123 11.36 17.03 -9.58
C LEU A 123 12.18 16.01 -8.78
N LEU A 124 12.52 16.33 -7.52
CA LEU A 124 13.24 15.42 -6.63
C LEU A 124 12.42 14.16 -6.31
N LEU A 125 11.13 14.30 -6.02
CA LEU A 125 10.23 13.15 -5.81
C LEU A 125 10.07 12.31 -7.09
N ALA A 126 9.95 12.93 -8.25
CA ALA A 126 9.90 12.23 -9.53
C ALA A 126 11.17 11.41 -9.78
N PHE A 127 12.34 11.97 -9.45
CA PHE A 127 13.61 11.25 -9.51
C PHE A 127 13.66 10.10 -8.49
N ALA A 128 13.16 10.30 -7.27
CA ALA A 128 13.07 9.24 -6.27
C ALA A 128 12.20 8.06 -6.75
N VAL A 129 11.05 8.32 -7.39
CA VAL A 129 10.23 7.26 -8.01
C VAL A 129 11.01 6.52 -9.09
N LEU A 130 11.77 7.24 -9.93
CA LEU A 130 12.58 6.62 -10.98
C LEU A 130 13.62 5.66 -10.38
N VAL A 131 14.32 6.09 -9.32
CA VAL A 131 15.31 5.27 -8.61
C VAL A 131 14.63 4.04 -7.99
N VAL A 132 13.52 4.21 -7.27
CA VAL A 132 12.77 3.09 -6.65
C VAL A 132 12.28 2.10 -7.71
N ARG A 133 11.78 2.60 -8.84
CA ARG A 133 11.31 1.78 -9.96
C ARG A 133 12.47 0.99 -10.57
N PHE A 134 13.60 1.63 -10.81
CA PHE A 134 14.78 0.99 -11.38
C PHE A 134 15.37 -0.07 -10.44
N ALA A 135 15.51 0.24 -9.15
CA ALA A 135 15.99 -0.70 -8.13
C ALA A 135 15.07 -1.93 -8.02
N SER A 136 13.75 -1.72 -8.00
CA SER A 136 12.77 -2.81 -7.94
C SER A 136 12.79 -3.71 -9.18
N ALA A 137 13.05 -3.13 -10.37
CA ALA A 137 13.15 -3.90 -11.62
C ALA A 137 14.47 -4.68 -11.73
N ARG A 138 15.56 -4.16 -11.15
CA ARG A 138 16.90 -4.77 -11.21
C ARG A 138 17.12 -5.84 -10.15
N PHE A 139 16.49 -5.70 -8.97
CA PHE A 139 16.60 -6.65 -7.85
C PHE A 139 15.22 -7.08 -7.34
N PRO A 140 14.44 -7.86 -8.11
CA PRO A 140 13.23 -8.48 -7.59
C PRO A 140 13.62 -9.47 -6.48
N SER A 141 13.05 -9.32 -5.29
CA SER A 141 13.29 -10.23 -4.15
C SER A 141 12.64 -11.60 -4.41
N VAL A 142 13.27 -12.40 -5.28
CA VAL A 142 12.93 -13.81 -5.41
C VAL A 142 13.50 -14.55 -4.20
N LYS A 143 12.66 -14.77 -3.19
CA LYS A 143 12.72 -16.00 -2.39
C LYS A 143 11.48 -16.82 -2.68
N ARG A 144 11.40 -17.30 -3.91
CA ARG A 144 10.55 -18.45 -4.25
C ARG A 144 11.31 -19.69 -3.77
N ALA A 145 11.14 -20.05 -2.50
CA ALA A 145 11.49 -21.38 -2.01
C ALA A 145 10.49 -22.39 -2.59
N THR A 146 10.60 -22.67 -3.88
CA THR A 146 9.79 -23.70 -4.54
C THR A 146 10.42 -25.07 -4.33
N ASN A 147 9.65 -25.91 -3.61
CA ASN A 147 9.48 -27.34 -3.76
C ASN A 147 10.67 -28.26 -3.47
N LYS A 148 10.66 -28.82 -2.25
CA LYS A 148 11.13 -30.19 -2.02
C LYS A 148 10.01 -31.15 -2.47
N PRO A 149 10.18 -31.96 -3.53
CA PRO A 149 9.24 -33.03 -3.81
C PRO A 149 9.47 -34.11 -2.76
N ASN A 150 8.45 -34.36 -1.95
CA ASN A 150 8.34 -35.55 -1.14
C ASN A 150 8.04 -36.72 -2.09
N SER A 151 9.06 -37.35 -2.65
CA SER A 151 8.91 -38.68 -3.27
C SER A 151 8.88 -39.72 -2.15
N VAL A 152 7.74 -39.81 -1.47
CA VAL A 152 7.35 -41.01 -0.75
C VAL A 152 6.61 -41.87 -1.76
N SER A 153 7.36 -42.67 -2.51
CA SER A 153 6.82 -43.86 -3.16
C SER A 153 7.25 -45.04 -2.30
N ALA A 154 6.32 -45.45 -1.44
CA ALA A 154 6.39 -46.71 -0.72
C ALA A 154 6.37 -47.88 -1.71
N GLU A 155 7.09 -48.94 -1.35
CA GLU A 155 7.09 -50.26 -1.93
C GLU A 155 5.67 -50.81 -2.17
N SER A 156 5.47 -51.51 -3.30
CA SER A 156 4.98 -52.89 -3.34
C SER A 156 4.63 -53.31 -4.77
N HIS A 157 4.91 -54.58 -5.07
CA HIS A 157 4.45 -55.37 -6.22
C HIS A 157 5.36 -55.45 -7.46
N GLU A 158 6.39 -56.28 -7.33
CA GLU A 158 6.80 -57.23 -8.39
C GLU A 158 7.32 -58.46 -7.61
N GLY A 159 6.61 -59.60 -7.55
CA GLY A 159 6.08 -60.33 -8.68
C GLY A 159 7.01 -61.52 -8.94
N THR A 160 6.79 -62.59 -8.17
CA THR A 160 7.22 -63.99 -8.36
C THR A 160 7.80 -64.36 -9.73
N GLU A 161 9.04 -64.88 -9.71
CA GLU A 161 9.55 -66.13 -10.33
C GLU A 161 9.29 -66.44 -11.83
N PRO A 162 10.17 -67.22 -12.51
CA PRO A 162 10.92 -68.39 -12.01
C PRO A 162 12.44 -68.32 -12.05
#